data_AF-A0AAV8C9L1-F1
#
_entry.id   AF-A0AAV8C9L1-F1
#
_cell.length_a   1.000
_cell.length_b   1.000
_cell.length_c   1.000
_cell.angle_alpha   90.00
_cell.angle_beta   90.00
_cell.angle_gamma   90.00
#
_symmetry.space_group_name_H-M   'P 1'
#
loop_
_entity.id
_entity.type
_entity.pdbx_description
1 polymer ?
#
loop_
_entity_poly.entity_id
_entity_poly.type
_entity_poly.pdbx_seq_one_letter_code
_entity_poly.pdbx_strand_id
1 'polypeptide(L)'
;MEIPGVENFKIQAILDIGATVCCVDQNAVPKETLEPSAYPIQINGVNSSQIANQKLKGEMMAIEENRFRIPFTYAFPMEQRDGIQMLIGCNFIRAMQGGLRIEGQMVTFYKNVTTIATKVDSKVVASAAIEELELSELEYFEIQRITAYSCGEESHKFKERFRPLLERLKEQGYIGENPL
;
A
#
# COMPACT_ATOMS: atom_id res chain seq x y z
N MET A 1 4.05 -26.37 -6.00
CA MET A 1 5.30 -25.85 -6.60
C MET A 1 5.47 -26.47 -7.97
N GLU A 2 5.80 -25.66 -8.96
CA GLU A 2 5.97 -26.06 -10.37
C GLU A 2 7.41 -25.70 -10.79
N ILE A 3 8.32 -26.69 -10.75
CA ILE A 3 9.75 -26.52 -11.08
C ILE A 3 10.07 -27.50 -12.22
N PRO A 4 10.66 -27.05 -13.36
CA PRO A 4 10.98 -27.91 -14.49
C PRO A 4 11.89 -29.08 -14.09
N GLY A 5 11.54 -30.27 -14.58
CA GLY A 5 12.29 -31.49 -14.32
C GLY A 5 12.03 -32.13 -12.96
N VAL A 6 11.10 -31.60 -12.16
CA VAL A 6 10.66 -32.18 -10.88
C VAL A 6 9.14 -32.35 -10.89
N GLU A 7 8.65 -33.41 -10.27
CA GLU A 7 7.21 -33.63 -10.10
C GLU A 7 6.60 -32.51 -9.22
N ASN A 8 5.37 -32.11 -9.54
CA ASN A 8 4.68 -31.08 -8.78
C ASN A 8 4.45 -31.54 -7.33
N PHE A 9 4.90 -30.73 -6.37
CA PHE A 9 4.75 -31.01 -4.95
C PHE A 9 4.02 -29.89 -4.22
N LYS A 10 3.41 -30.23 -3.09
CA LYS A 10 2.70 -29.29 -2.21
C LYS A 10 3.48 -29.11 -0.91
N ILE A 11 3.45 -27.90 -0.39
CA ILE A 11 4.05 -27.55 0.90
C ILE A 11 3.09 -26.67 1.68
N GLN A 12 3.12 -26.77 3.00
CA GLN A 12 2.35 -25.93 3.90
C GLN A 12 3.13 -24.64 4.20
N ALA A 13 2.53 -23.50 3.86
CA ALA A 13 3.17 -22.20 4.00
C ALA A 13 2.40 -21.28 4.94
N ILE A 14 3.13 -20.41 5.65
CA ILE A 14 2.56 -19.26 6.37
C ILE A 14 2.96 -17.99 5.65
N LEU A 15 2.01 -17.08 5.52
CA LEU A 15 2.27 -15.70 5.10
C LEU A 15 2.81 -14.90 6.29
N ASP A 16 4.10 -14.58 6.27
CA ASP A 16 4.81 -13.92 7.36
C ASP A 16 5.38 -12.58 6.90
N ILE A 17 4.64 -11.51 7.18
CA ILE A 17 5.07 -10.14 6.87
C ILE A 17 6.26 -9.68 7.73
N GLY A 18 6.56 -10.37 8.84
CA GLY A 18 7.73 -10.13 9.67
C GLY A 18 9.02 -10.72 9.10
N ALA A 19 8.92 -11.70 8.19
CA ALA A 19 10.07 -12.28 7.53
C ALA A 19 10.55 -11.42 6.35
N THR A 20 11.81 -10.98 6.39
CA THR A 20 12.43 -10.17 5.32
C THR A 20 12.52 -10.92 3.98
N VAL A 21 12.74 -12.23 4.05
CA VAL A 21 12.94 -13.13 2.91
C VAL A 21 12.13 -14.41 3.09
N CYS A 22 11.74 -15.04 1.99
CA CYS A 22 11.11 -16.35 2.01
C CYS A 22 12.11 -17.42 2.45
N CYS A 23 11.62 -18.37 3.23
CA CYS A 23 12.38 -19.51 3.74
C CYS A 23 11.58 -20.79 3.52
N VAL A 24 12.26 -21.90 3.24
CA VAL A 24 11.64 -23.22 3.10
C VAL A 24 12.46 -24.25 3.85
N ASP A 25 11.79 -25.22 4.47
CA ASP A 25 12.45 -26.36 5.07
C ASP A 25 13.05 -27.22 3.96
N GLN A 26 14.37 -27.34 3.97
CA GLN A 26 15.09 -28.17 2.99
C GLN A 26 14.65 -29.64 3.03
N ASN A 27 14.12 -30.12 4.15
CA ASN A 27 13.66 -31.51 4.30
C ASN A 27 12.25 -31.72 3.74
N ALA A 28 11.49 -30.64 3.53
CA ALA A 28 10.12 -30.69 3.03
C ALA A 28 10.04 -30.61 1.49
N VAL A 29 11.18 -30.42 0.81
CA VAL A 29 11.24 -30.27 -0.65
C VAL A 29 12.16 -31.32 -1.29
N PRO A 30 11.90 -31.72 -2.55
CA PRO A 30 12.79 -32.62 -3.28
C PRO A 30 14.17 -32.00 -3.45
N LYS A 31 15.25 -32.78 -3.25
CA LYS A 31 16.63 -32.27 -3.30
C LYS A 31 17.00 -31.69 -4.67
N GLU A 32 16.36 -32.17 -5.72
CA GLU A 32 16.52 -31.71 -7.09
C GLU A 32 16.06 -30.25 -7.27
N THR A 33 15.23 -29.74 -6.37
CA THR A 33 14.74 -28.36 -6.37
C THR A 33 15.68 -27.39 -5.66
N LEU A 34 16.70 -27.89 -4.99
CA LEU A 34 17.66 -27.09 -4.24
C LEU A 34 18.88 -26.79 -5.11
N GLU A 35 19.40 -25.57 -4.96
CA GLU A 35 20.66 -25.16 -5.57
C GLU A 35 21.48 -24.34 -4.55
N PRO A 36 22.82 -24.31 -4.68
CA PRO A 36 23.65 -23.48 -3.81
C PRO A 36 23.27 -22.00 -3.91
N SER A 37 23.26 -21.30 -2.78
CA SER A 37 23.22 -19.84 -2.80
C SER A 37 24.61 -19.29 -3.20
N ALA A 38 24.65 -18.12 -3.83
CA ALA A 38 25.93 -17.50 -4.23
C ALA A 38 26.84 -17.22 -3.04
N TYR A 39 26.23 -16.88 -1.89
CA TYR A 39 26.92 -16.66 -0.63
C TYR A 39 26.08 -17.27 0.51
N PRO A 40 26.72 -17.86 1.53
CA PRO A 40 26.03 -18.24 2.75
C PRO A 40 25.59 -16.97 3.50
N ILE A 41 24.37 -16.98 4.01
CA ILE A 41 23.85 -15.89 4.84
C ILE A 41 23.48 -16.40 6.23
N GLN A 42 23.51 -15.51 7.20
CA GLN A 42 22.97 -15.77 8.52
C GLN A 42 21.53 -15.23 8.60
N ILE A 43 20.59 -16.10 8.92
CA ILE A 43 19.18 -15.79 9.13
C ILE A 43 18.95 -15.73 10.64
N ASN A 44 18.57 -14.55 11.12
CA ASN A 44 18.26 -14.31 12.52
C ASN A 44 16.74 -14.29 12.70
N GLY A 45 16.23 -15.26 13.46
CA GLY A 45 14.89 -15.21 14.03
C GLY A 45 14.91 -14.57 15.42
N VAL A 46 13.75 -14.51 16.05
CA VAL A 46 13.60 -13.89 17.39
C VAL A 46 14.47 -14.58 18.45
N ASN A 47 14.55 -15.91 18.39
CA ASN A 47 15.23 -16.73 19.41
C ASN A 47 16.34 -17.61 18.84
N SER A 48 16.69 -17.46 17.57
CA SER A 48 17.61 -18.39 16.89
C SER A 48 18.36 -17.71 15.76
N SER A 49 19.56 -18.20 15.48
CA SER A 49 20.32 -17.82 14.29
C SER A 49 20.70 -19.09 13.53
N GLN A 50 20.54 -19.07 12.21
CA GLN A 50 20.84 -20.21 11.34
C GLN A 50 21.61 -19.75 10.11
N ILE A 51 22.47 -20.61 9.58
CA ILE A 51 23.20 -20.33 8.34
C ILE A 51 22.48 -21.02 7.18
N ALA A 52 22.11 -20.25 6.17
CA ALA A 52 21.52 -20.75 4.93
C ALA A 52 22.53 -20.60 3.78
N ASN A 53 22.87 -21.72 3.16
CA ASN A 53 23.78 -21.82 2.00
C ASN A 53 23.12 -22.43 0.76
N GLN A 54 21.81 -22.72 0.84
CA GLN A 54 21.00 -23.26 -0.24
C GLN A 54 19.80 -22.35 -0.49
N LYS A 55 19.29 -22.44 -1.72
CA LYS A 55 18.07 -21.77 -2.15
C LYS A 55 17.22 -22.72 -2.99
N LEU A 56 15.93 -22.42 -3.06
CA LEU A 56 15.02 -23.09 -3.98
C LEU A 56 15.26 -22.57 -5.41
N LYS A 57 15.23 -23.47 -6.40
CA LYS A 57 15.25 -23.10 -7.82
C LYS A 57 14.07 -22.19 -8.14
N GLY A 58 14.35 -21.09 -8.83
CA GLY A 58 13.38 -20.02 -9.06
C GLY A 58 12.50 -20.28 -10.28
N GLU A 59 11.24 -20.64 -10.05
CA GLU A 59 10.25 -20.88 -11.11
C GLU A 59 8.87 -20.37 -10.70
N MET A 60 7.86 -21.24 -10.64
CA MET A 60 6.47 -20.86 -10.37
C MET A 60 5.91 -21.63 -9.17
N MET A 61 5.12 -20.92 -8.37
CA MET A 61 4.28 -21.49 -7.32
C MET A 61 2.82 -21.19 -7.63
N ALA A 62 1.95 -22.15 -7.32
CA ALA A 62 0.51 -21.96 -7.38
C ALA A 62 -0.02 -21.78 -5.95
N ILE A 63 -0.82 -20.73 -5.74
CA ILE A 63 -1.65 -20.55 -4.55
C ILE A 63 -3.09 -20.50 -5.06
N GLU A 64 -3.88 -21.52 -4.74
CA GLU A 64 -5.17 -21.78 -5.38
C GLU A 64 -5.02 -21.77 -6.92
N GLU A 65 -5.86 -21.01 -7.62
CA GLU A 65 -5.84 -20.87 -9.09
C GLU A 65 -4.78 -19.88 -9.59
N ASN A 66 -4.10 -19.18 -8.69
CA ASN A 66 -3.17 -18.11 -9.04
C ASN A 66 -1.73 -18.61 -9.11
N ARG A 67 -1.04 -18.21 -10.18
CA ARG A 67 0.37 -18.52 -10.38
C ARG A 67 1.26 -17.32 -10.07
N PHE A 68 2.26 -17.53 -9.23
CA PHE A 68 3.25 -16.54 -8.82
C PHE A 68 4.65 -17.05 -9.15
N ARG A 69 5.55 -16.14 -9.49
CA ARG A 69 6.97 -16.49 -9.55
C ARG A 69 7.46 -16.78 -8.13
N ILE A 70 8.21 -17.87 -7.95
CA ILE A 70 8.86 -18.16 -6.68
C ILE A 70 9.86 -17.02 -6.42
N PRO A 71 9.71 -16.25 -5.33
CA PRO A 71 10.67 -15.23 -4.95
C PRO A 71 11.94 -15.91 -4.48
N PHE A 72 13.02 -15.15 -4.31
CA PHE A 72 14.24 -15.70 -3.76
C PHE A 72 13.96 -16.35 -2.40
N THR A 73 14.13 -17.67 -2.30
CA THR A 73 13.72 -18.46 -1.13
C THR A 73 14.91 -19.26 -0.64
N TYR A 74 15.35 -18.99 0.59
CA TYR A 74 16.43 -19.74 1.22
C TYR A 74 15.92 -21.10 1.70
N ALA A 75 16.77 -22.11 1.58
CA ALA A 75 16.49 -23.45 2.07
C ALA A 75 17.49 -23.80 3.16
N PHE A 76 16.97 -24.25 4.30
CA PHE A 76 17.74 -24.70 5.46
C PHE A 76 16.83 -25.57 6.35
N PRO A 77 17.36 -26.36 7.31
CA PRO A 77 16.53 -27.16 8.19
C PRO A 77 15.75 -26.26 9.15
N MET A 78 14.45 -26.08 8.88
CA MET A 78 13.57 -25.32 9.77
C MET A 78 13.11 -26.25 10.88
N GLU A 79 13.66 -26.13 12.10
CA GLU A 79 13.24 -26.91 13.28
C GLU A 79 11.85 -26.47 13.81
N GLN A 80 10.86 -26.31 12.92
CA GLN A 80 9.51 -25.88 13.27
C GLN A 80 8.64 -27.07 13.67
N ARG A 81 8.13 -27.05 14.91
CA ARG A 81 7.29 -28.13 15.47
C ARG A 81 5.87 -28.17 14.91
N ASP A 82 5.45 -27.12 14.21
CA ASP A 82 4.04 -26.88 13.85
C ASP A 82 3.68 -27.34 12.43
N GLY A 83 4.56 -28.12 11.77
CA GLY A 83 4.32 -28.62 10.41
C GLY A 83 4.40 -27.54 9.31
N ILE A 84 4.82 -26.32 9.67
CA ILE A 84 5.08 -25.24 8.73
C ILE A 84 6.36 -25.59 7.95
N GLN A 85 6.24 -25.61 6.63
CA GLN A 85 7.33 -25.99 5.74
C GLN A 85 7.89 -24.79 4.98
N MET A 86 7.17 -23.68 4.93
CA MET A 86 7.59 -22.47 4.23
C MET A 86 7.08 -21.21 4.91
N LEU A 87 7.94 -20.18 4.94
CA LEU A 87 7.57 -18.81 5.26
C LEU A 87 7.54 -18.00 3.95
N ILE A 88 6.37 -17.47 3.61
CA ILE A 88 6.20 -16.50 2.53
C ILE A 88 6.47 -15.12 3.14
N GLY A 89 7.70 -14.66 2.97
CA GLY A 89 8.17 -13.38 3.49
C GLY A 89 7.78 -12.18 2.62
N CYS A 90 8.12 -10.98 3.10
CA CYS A 90 7.81 -9.73 2.39
C CYS A 90 8.49 -9.58 1.02
N ASN A 91 9.57 -10.34 0.73
CA ASN A 91 10.17 -10.36 -0.59
C ASN A 91 9.26 -10.99 -1.66
N PHE A 92 8.33 -11.86 -1.29
CA PHE A 92 7.26 -12.34 -2.16
C PHE A 92 6.38 -11.18 -2.64
N ILE A 93 5.90 -10.37 -1.70
CA ILE A 93 5.02 -9.23 -1.97
C ILE A 93 5.73 -8.22 -2.88
N ARG A 94 7.02 -7.96 -2.61
CA ARG A 94 7.87 -7.11 -3.47
C ARG A 94 8.05 -7.71 -4.87
N ALA A 95 8.32 -9.01 -4.98
CA ALA A 95 8.53 -9.69 -6.26
C ALA A 95 7.25 -9.73 -7.12
N MET A 96 6.08 -9.81 -6.49
CA MET A 96 4.78 -9.75 -7.17
C MET A 96 4.47 -8.37 -7.75
N GLN A 97 5.21 -7.31 -7.35
CA GLN A 97 4.93 -5.91 -7.72
C GLN A 97 3.47 -5.54 -7.44
N GLY A 98 3.00 -5.95 -6.27
CA GLY A 98 1.60 -5.98 -5.95
C GLY A 98 1.30 -5.60 -4.51
N GLY A 99 0.02 -5.68 -4.17
CA GLY A 99 -0.49 -5.42 -2.84
C GLY A 99 -1.01 -6.68 -2.17
N LEU A 100 -1.07 -6.64 -0.84
CA LEU A 100 -1.71 -7.65 -0.01
C LEU A 100 -2.85 -6.97 0.77
N ARG A 101 -4.04 -7.58 0.75
CA ARG A 101 -5.17 -7.17 1.60
C ARG A 101 -5.63 -8.35 2.42
N ILE A 102 -5.66 -8.14 3.74
CA ILE A 102 -6.09 -9.13 4.72
C ILE A 102 -7.40 -8.64 5.31
N GLU A 103 -8.48 -9.38 5.09
CA GLU A 103 -9.82 -9.02 5.56
C GLU A 103 -10.53 -10.23 6.14
N GLY A 104 -10.79 -10.20 7.44
CA GLY A 104 -11.31 -11.36 8.15
C GLY A 104 -10.39 -12.57 7.94
N GLN A 105 -10.94 -13.63 7.34
CA GLN A 105 -10.20 -14.86 7.01
C GLN A 105 -9.70 -14.89 5.55
N MET A 106 -9.89 -13.82 4.79
CA MET A 106 -9.54 -13.76 3.37
C MET A 106 -8.23 -12.99 3.17
N VAL A 107 -7.35 -13.59 2.37
CA VAL A 107 -6.11 -12.97 1.92
C VAL A 107 -6.19 -12.76 0.41
N THR A 108 -6.11 -11.50 -0.02
CA THR A 108 -6.18 -11.10 -1.43
C THR A 108 -4.83 -10.60 -1.92
N PHE A 109 -4.35 -11.17 -3.03
CA PHE A 109 -3.12 -10.77 -3.70
C PHE A 109 -3.45 -9.93 -4.95
N TYR A 110 -2.98 -8.68 -5.00
CA TYR A 110 -3.15 -7.82 -6.16
C TYR A 110 -1.95 -7.93 -7.10
N LYS A 111 -2.09 -8.69 -8.18
CA LYS A 111 -1.04 -8.84 -9.20
C LYS A 111 -1.08 -7.62 -10.13
N ASN A 112 -0.02 -6.79 -10.12
CA ASN A 112 0.10 -5.51 -10.83
C ASN A 112 -0.80 -4.40 -10.26
N VAL A 113 -0.37 -3.78 -9.16
CA VAL A 113 -1.00 -2.53 -8.70
C VAL A 113 -0.41 -1.38 -9.52
N THR A 114 -1.21 -0.75 -10.37
CA THR A 114 -0.81 0.51 -11.02
C THR A 114 -0.83 1.62 -9.97
N THR A 115 0.30 1.82 -9.31
CA THR A 115 0.48 2.96 -8.41
C THR A 115 0.80 4.19 -9.25
N ILE A 116 -0.19 5.04 -9.50
CA ILE A 116 0.06 6.38 -10.00
C ILE A 116 0.55 7.19 -8.80
N ALA A 117 1.83 7.51 -8.78
CA ALA A 117 2.36 8.51 -7.86
C ALA A 117 1.73 9.85 -8.24
N THR A 118 0.65 10.23 -7.58
CA THR A 118 0.12 11.59 -7.67
C THR A 118 1.16 12.48 -7.03
N LYS A 119 1.96 13.16 -7.86
CA LYS A 119 2.63 14.36 -7.39
C LYS A 119 1.50 15.30 -7.02
N VAL A 120 1.40 15.63 -5.74
CA VAL A 120 0.90 16.95 -5.36
C VAL A 120 1.89 17.89 -6.02
N ASP A 121 1.66 18.25 -7.27
CA ASP A 121 2.47 19.24 -7.95
C ASP A 121 2.21 20.51 -7.15
N SER A 122 3.14 20.84 -6.26
CA SER A 122 3.00 21.95 -5.32
C SER A 122 2.78 23.26 -6.07
N LYS A 123 3.05 23.33 -7.38
CA LYS A 123 2.67 24.47 -8.23
C LYS A 123 1.18 24.51 -8.61
N VAL A 124 0.55 23.36 -8.83
CA VAL A 124 -0.91 23.29 -9.11
C VAL A 124 -1.70 23.38 -7.80
N VAL A 125 -1.19 22.79 -6.72
CA VAL A 125 -1.81 22.93 -5.41
C VAL A 125 -1.54 24.31 -4.81
N ALA A 126 -0.39 24.97 -4.98
CA ALA A 126 -0.22 26.36 -4.52
C ALA A 126 -1.03 27.40 -5.32
N SER A 127 -1.41 27.10 -6.57
CA SER A 127 -2.30 27.99 -7.34
C SER A 127 -3.79 27.76 -7.04
N ALA A 128 -4.14 26.62 -6.43
CA ALA A 128 -5.52 26.28 -6.03
C ALA A 128 -5.71 26.21 -4.50
N ALA A 129 -4.64 26.22 -3.71
CA ALA A 129 -4.67 26.31 -2.26
C ALA A 129 -4.80 27.78 -1.90
N ILE A 130 -5.84 28.07 -1.13
CA ILE A 130 -5.90 29.30 -0.35
C ILE A 130 -4.68 29.26 0.56
N GLU A 131 -3.81 30.27 0.45
CA GLU A 131 -2.66 30.44 1.31
C GLU A 131 -3.15 30.36 2.76
N GLU A 132 -2.78 29.30 3.49
CA GLU A 132 -3.00 29.25 4.94
C GLU A 132 -2.15 30.37 5.52
N LEU A 133 -2.76 31.53 5.73
CA LEU A 133 -2.18 32.59 6.52
C LEU A 133 -1.92 31.97 7.90
N GLU A 134 -0.65 31.83 8.29
CA GLU A 134 -0.23 31.49 9.65
C GLU A 134 -0.60 32.64 10.60
N LEU A 135 -1.90 32.87 10.75
CA LEU A 135 -2.44 33.90 11.63
C LEU A 135 -2.17 33.46 13.06
N SER A 136 -1.54 34.34 13.83
CA SER A 136 -1.57 34.20 15.28
C SER A 136 -3.01 34.21 15.77
N GLU A 137 -3.31 33.57 16.90
CA GLU A 137 -4.65 33.58 17.49
C GLU A 137 -5.22 35.01 17.64
N LEU A 138 -4.35 35.98 17.92
CA LEU A 138 -4.71 37.39 18.02
C LEU A 138 -5.14 37.98 16.66
N GLU A 139 -4.42 37.71 15.58
CA GLU A 139 -4.80 38.17 14.24
C GLU A 139 -6.09 37.49 13.75
N TYR A 140 -6.29 36.22 14.11
CA TYR A 140 -7.55 35.52 13.85
C TYR A 140 -8.74 36.22 14.53
N PHE A 141 -8.61 36.58 15.82
CA PHE A 141 -9.65 37.32 16.53
C PHE A 141 -9.86 38.74 15.99
N GLU A 142 -8.82 39.42 15.53
CA GLU A 142 -8.93 40.74 14.91
C GLU A 142 -9.65 40.69 13.57
N ILE A 143 -9.33 39.72 12.71
CA ILE A 143 -10.05 39.51 11.44
C ILE A 143 -11.52 39.18 11.68
N GLN A 144 -11.80 38.33 12.67
CA GLN A 144 -13.17 37.96 13.04
C GLN A 144 -13.95 39.15 13.58
N ARG A 145 -13.30 40.05 14.35
CA ARG A 145 -13.87 41.34 14.72
C ARG A 145 -14.11 42.23 13.51
N ILE A 146 -13.14 42.38 12.62
CA ILE A 146 -13.28 43.24 11.42
C ILE A 146 -14.45 42.75 10.57
N THR A 147 -14.58 41.45 10.33
CA THR A 147 -15.71 40.89 9.57
C THR A 147 -17.04 41.06 10.30
N ALA A 148 -17.08 40.83 11.62
CA ALA A 148 -18.29 41.05 12.41
C ALA A 148 -18.75 42.54 12.44
N TYR A 149 -17.80 43.49 12.44
CA TYR A 149 -18.09 44.93 12.34
C TYR A 149 -18.28 45.43 10.89
N SER A 150 -17.86 44.66 9.89
CA SER A 150 -18.04 44.97 8.45
C SER A 150 -19.30 44.36 7.86
N CYS A 151 -20.05 43.56 8.62
CA CYS A 151 -21.46 43.27 8.37
C CYS A 151 -22.33 44.53 8.58
N GLY A 152 -21.97 45.63 7.93
CA GLY A 152 -22.88 46.74 7.67
C GLY A 152 -23.83 46.32 6.55
N GLU A 153 -25.08 46.75 6.67
CA GLU A 153 -26.22 46.39 5.82
C GLU A 153 -25.88 46.13 4.34
N GLU A 154 -26.49 45.08 3.80
CA GLU A 154 -26.37 44.69 2.40
C GLU A 154 -26.53 45.88 1.47
N SER A 155 -25.53 46.12 0.61
CA SER A 155 -25.62 47.18 -0.38
C SER A 155 -26.76 46.88 -1.36
N HIS A 156 -27.88 47.58 -1.20
CA HIS A 156 -29.08 47.43 -2.04
C HIS A 156 -28.75 47.57 -3.54
N LYS A 157 -27.77 48.44 -3.86
CA LYS A 157 -27.24 48.64 -5.22
C LYS A 157 -26.52 47.41 -5.78
N PHE A 158 -25.87 46.61 -4.94
CA PHE A 158 -25.21 45.37 -5.35
C PHE A 158 -26.25 44.31 -5.71
N LYS A 159 -27.27 44.11 -4.86
CA LYS A 159 -28.36 43.16 -5.15
C LYS A 159 -29.09 43.50 -6.45
N GLU A 160 -29.41 44.76 -6.68
CA GLU A 160 -30.08 45.17 -7.93
C GLU A 160 -29.21 44.97 -9.17
N ARG A 161 -27.92 45.32 -9.10
CA ARG A 161 -27.01 45.20 -10.24
C ARG A 161 -26.77 43.74 -10.65
N PHE A 162 -26.71 42.84 -9.68
CA PHE A 162 -26.33 41.44 -9.90
C PHE A 162 -27.50 40.45 -9.82
N ARG A 163 -28.74 40.91 -9.61
CA ARG A 163 -29.95 40.07 -9.60
C ARG A 163 -30.04 39.11 -10.80
N PRO A 164 -29.81 39.55 -12.06
CA PRO A 164 -29.94 38.65 -13.21
C PRO A 164 -28.88 37.53 -13.23
N LEU A 165 -27.70 37.81 -12.66
CA LEU A 165 -26.62 36.81 -12.55
C LEU A 165 -26.93 35.80 -11.45
N LEU A 166 -27.43 36.28 -10.30
CA LEU A 166 -27.81 35.42 -9.17
C LEU A 166 -28.96 34.47 -9.55
N GLU A 167 -29.97 34.95 -10.29
CA GLU A 167 -31.06 34.12 -10.80
C GLU A 167 -30.55 33.02 -11.74
N ARG A 168 -29.65 33.35 -12.69
CA ARG A 168 -29.03 32.36 -13.58
C ARG A 168 -28.23 31.31 -12.84
N LEU A 169 -27.44 31.72 -11.84
CA LEU A 169 -26.64 30.79 -11.03
C LEU A 169 -27.52 29.88 -10.17
N LYS A 170 -28.66 30.39 -9.70
CA LYS A 170 -29.68 29.64 -8.97
C LYS A 170 -30.37 28.61 -9.87
N GLU A 171 -30.78 28.99 -11.09
CA GLU A 171 -31.37 28.08 -12.07
C GLU A 171 -30.41 26.95 -12.48
N GLN A 172 -29.11 27.25 -12.52
CA GLN A 172 -28.06 26.27 -12.80
C GLN A 172 -27.68 25.40 -11.59
N GLY A 173 -28.27 25.67 -10.41
CA GLY A 173 -28.02 24.91 -9.17
C GLY A 173 -26.67 25.18 -8.52
N TYR A 174 -25.94 26.22 -8.95
CA TYR A 174 -24.65 26.58 -8.36
C TYR A 174 -24.79 27.25 -7.00
N ILE A 175 -25.93 27.90 -6.73
CA ILE A 175 -26.20 28.61 -5.47
C ILE A 175 -27.64 28.35 -4.98
N GLY A 176 -27.87 28.45 -3.67
CA GLY A 176 -29.18 28.20 -3.04
C GLY A 176 -30.15 29.39 -3.08
N GLU A 177 -31.29 29.25 -2.40
CA GLU A 177 -32.38 30.25 -2.36
C GLU A 177 -31.98 31.61 -1.77
N ASN A 178 -31.06 31.61 -0.78
CA ASN A 178 -30.50 32.84 -0.21
C ASN A 178 -28.96 32.73 -0.12
N PRO A 179 -28.23 33.12 -1.18
CA PRO A 179 -26.78 32.97 -1.26
C PRO A 179 -25.98 34.12 -0.64
N LEU A 180 -26.67 35.16 -0.16
CA LEU A 180 -26.12 36.35 0.49
C LEU A 180 -26.80 36.54 1.85
#